data_AF-A0A2W6HW66-F1
#
_entry.id   AF-A0A2W6HW66-F1
#
_cell.length_a   1.000
_cell.length_b   1.000
_cell.length_c   1.000
_cell.angle_alpha   90.00
_cell.angle_beta   90.00
_cell.angle_gamma   90.00
#
_symmetry.space_group_name_H-M   'P 1'
#
loop_
_entity.id
_entity.type
_entity.pdbx_description
1 polymer ?
#
loop_
_entity_poly.entity_id
_entity_poly.type
_entity_poly.pdbx_seq_one_letter_code
_entity_poly.pdbx_strand_id
1 'polypeptide(L)' 'MKLTADDIRWIEGVLSNDENSTDEELQAYFQGNGLTAQQAKDVVAHRSTYLNDIVSDGAGPLWKAI' A
#
# COMPACT_ATOMS: atom_id res chain seq x y z
N MET A 1 11.62 2.48 7.85
CA MET A 1 10.16 2.43 8.01
C MET A 1 9.82 0.98 8.34
N LYS A 2 9.23 0.66 9.49
CA LYS A 2 8.92 -0.74 9.84
C LYS A 2 7.40 -0.92 9.78
N LEU A 3 6.91 -1.33 8.61
CA LEU A 3 5.57 -1.91 8.47
C LEU A 3 5.65 -3.36 8.95
N THR A 4 4.58 -3.86 9.57
CA THR A 4 4.46 -5.28 9.86
C THR A 4 4.04 -6.05 8.60
N ALA A 5 4.20 -7.37 8.63
CA ALA A 5 3.71 -8.24 7.56
C ALA A 5 2.19 -8.11 7.36
N ASP A 6 1.43 -7.87 8.43
CA ASP A 6 -0.02 -7.71 8.38
C ASP A 6 -0.41 -6.36 7.78
N ASP A 7 0.33 -5.29 8.11
CA ASP A 7 0.15 -3.98 7.46
C ASP A 7 0.34 -4.11 5.95
N ILE A 8 1.40 -4.81 5.52
CA ILE A 8 1.71 -4.93 4.09
C ILE A 8 0.63 -5.72 3.36
N ARG A 9 0.18 -6.87 3.89
CA ARG A 9 -0.90 -7.64 3.25
C ARG A 9 -2.18 -6.84 3.11
N TRP A 10 -2.53 -6.08 4.13
CA TRP A 10 -3.70 -5.21 4.07
C TRP A 10 -3.54 -4.10 3.02
N ILE A 11 -2.39 -3.43 2.99
CA ILE A 11 -2.10 -2.38 2.00
C ILE A 11 -2.13 -2.94 0.57
N GLU A 12 -1.47 -4.07 0.31
CA GLU A 12 -1.48 -4.73 -1.00
C GLU A 12 -2.91 -5.08 -1.42
N GLY A 13 -3.71 -5.62 -0.50
CA GLY A 13 -5.13 -5.90 -0.73
C GLY A 13 -5.93 -4.66 -1.12
N VAL A 14 -5.69 -3.51 -0.49
CA VAL A 14 -6.37 -2.26 -0.84
C VAL A 14 -5.89 -1.75 -2.21
N LEU A 15 -4.58 -1.66 -2.42
CA LEU A 15 -4.01 -1.11 -3.66
C LEU A 15 -4.33 -1.94 -4.90
N SER A 16 -4.48 -3.26 -4.77
CA SER A 16 -4.84 -4.14 -5.88
C SER A 16 -6.34 -4.17 -6.20
N ASN A 17 -7.21 -3.72 -5.29
CA ASN A 17 -8.66 -3.79 -5.48
C ASN A 17 -9.34 -2.41 -5.63
N ASP A 18 -8.64 -1.32 -5.32
CA ASP A 18 -9.20 0.04 -5.42
C ASP A 18 -8.72 0.80 -6.68
N GLU A 19 -9.50 0.66 -7.75
CA GLU A 19 -9.31 1.34 -9.03
C GLU A 19 -9.87 2.78 -9.06
N ASN A 20 -10.68 3.18 -8.07
CA ASN A 20 -11.52 4.38 -8.19
C ASN A 20 -11.05 5.55 -7.32
N SER A 21 -10.44 5.29 -6.17
CA SER A 21 -9.98 6.34 -5.27
C SER A 21 -8.83 7.14 -5.90
N THR A 22 -8.63 8.40 -5.50
CA THR A 22 -7.40 9.12 -5.83
C THR A 22 -6.26 8.71 -4.90
N ASP A 23 -5.03 9.10 -5.25
CA ASP A 23 -3.87 8.85 -4.39
C ASP A 23 -3.99 9.61 -3.06
N GLU A 24 -4.60 10.80 -3.05
CA GLU A 24 -4.87 11.57 -1.83
C GLU A 24 -5.90 10.88 -0.93
N GLU A 25 -6.96 10.30 -1.52
CA GLU A 25 -7.98 9.55 -0.79
C GLU A 25 -7.39 8.29 -0.15
N LEU A 26 -6.55 7.55 -0.88
CA LEU A 26 -5.84 6.40 -0.34
C LEU A 26 -4.85 6.78 0.76
N GLN A 27 -4.10 7.88 0.58
CA GLN A 27 -3.20 8.38 1.61
C GLN A 27 -3.95 8.75 2.89
N ALA A 28 -5.09 9.43 2.78
CA ALA A 28 -5.95 9.77 3.91
C ALA A 28 -6.54 8.52 4.58
N TYR A 29 -6.97 7.54 3.78
CA TYR A 29 -7.47 6.25 4.27
C TYR A 29 -6.40 5.51 5.09
N PHE A 30 -5.19 5.35 4.54
CA PHE A 30 -4.09 4.69 5.26
C PHE A 30 -3.70 5.44 6.54
N GLN A 31 -3.67 6.78 6.50
CA GLN A 31 -3.40 7.58 7.69
C GLN A 31 -4.46 7.41 8.77
N GLY A 32 -5.75 7.42 8.39
CA GLY A 32 -6.87 7.18 9.30
C GLY A 32 -6.84 5.80 9.95
N ASN A 33 -6.13 4.84 9.36
CA ASN A 33 -5.97 3.48 9.85
C ASN A 33 -4.61 3.22 10.52
N GLY A 34 -3.83 4.26 10.81
CA GLY A 34 -2.66 4.18 11.69
C GLY A 34 -1.30 4.34 11.00
N LEU A 35 -1.24 4.52 9.67
CA LEU A 35 0.00 4.90 9.01
C LEU A 35 0.32 6.38 9.28
N THR A 36 1.61 6.70 9.43
CA THR A 36 2.05 8.09 9.37
C THR A 36 1.88 8.64 7.96
N ALA A 37 1.84 9.98 7.81
CA ALA A 37 1.75 10.62 6.49
C ALA A 37 2.85 10.17 5.53
N GLN A 38 4.09 10.00 6.01
CA GLN A 38 5.19 9.52 5.19
C GLN A 38 4.96 8.06 4.74
N GLN A 39 4.51 7.18 5.66
CA GLN A 39 4.22 5.80 5.32
C GLN A 39 3.10 5.68 4.28
N ALA A 40 2.01 6.44 4.45
CA ALA A 40 0.90 6.45 3.51
C ALA A 40 1.33 6.93 2.12
N LYS A 41 2.17 7.97 2.06
CA LYS A 41 2.74 8.44 0.80
C LYS A 41 3.65 7.39 0.14
N ASP A 42 4.52 6.76 0.92
CA ASP A 42 5.48 5.77 0.41
C ASP A 42 4.77 4.53 -0.14
N VAL A 43 3.69 4.07 0.51
CA VAL A 43 2.97 2.87 0.04
C VAL A 43 2.11 3.15 -1.20
N VAL A 44 1.48 4.32 -1.27
CA VAL A 44 0.67 4.74 -2.44
C VAL A 44 1.55 4.97 -3.66
N ALA A 45 2.83 5.31 -3.49
CA ALA A 45 3.77 5.39 -4.62
C ALA A 45 3.92 4.08 -5.42
N HIS A 46 3.53 2.94 -4.84
CA HIS A 46 3.53 1.62 -5.50
C HIS A 46 2.18 1.22 -6.11
N ARG A 47 1.16 2.09 -6.03
CA ARG A 47 -0.21 1.78 -6.48
C ARG A 47 -0.27 1.29 -7.92
N SER A 48 0.47 1.93 -8.83
CA SER A 48 0.46 1.54 -10.25
C SER A 48 0.94 0.10 -10.47
N THR A 49 1.89 -0.39 -9.67
CA THR A 49 2.32 -1.80 -9.72
C THR A 49 1.21 -2.72 -9.27
N TYR A 50 0.57 -2.43 -8.14
CA TYR A 50 -0.49 -3.29 -7.59
C TYR A 50 -1.79 -3.30 -8.41
N LEU A 51 -2.07 -2.24 -9.16
CA LEU A 51 -3.22 -2.17 -10.07
C LEU A 51 -3.01 -2.88 -11.41
N ASN A 52 -1.78 -2.83 -11.96
CA ASN A 52 -1.53 -3.29 -13.33
C ASN A 52 -0.87 -4.67 -13.40
N ASP A 53 -0.18 -5.10 -12.33
CA ASP A 53 0.59 -6.34 -12.33
C ASP A 53 -0.03 -7.39 -11.39
N ILE A 54 0.11 -8.67 -11.77
CA ILE A 54 -0.17 -9.77 -10.86
C ILE A 54 1.01 -9.91 -9.89
N VAL A 55 0.80 -9.50 -8.64
CA VAL A 55 1.79 -9.61 -7.57
C VAL A 55 1.42 -10.79 -6.66
N SER A 56 2.35 -11.72 -6.45
CA SER A 56 2.16 -12.81 -5.48
C SER A 56 2.38 -12.32 -4.05
N ASP A 57 1.65 -12.89 -3.08
CA ASP A 57 1.85 -12.61 -1.65
C ASP A 57 3.33 -12.78 -1.27
N GLY A 58 3.87 -11.81 -0.52
CA GLY A 58 5.27 -11.80 -0.12
C GLY A 58 6.28 -11.39 -1.20
N ALA A 59 5.86 -11.19 -2.44
CA ALA A 59 6.75 -10.84 -3.56
C ALA A 59 6.64 -9.37 -4.01
N GLY A 60 5.72 -8.60 -3.42
CA GLY A 60 5.49 -7.20 -3.74
C GLY A 60 6.62 -6.25 -3.32
N PRO A 61 6.70 -5.05 -3.92
CA PRO A 61 7.74 -4.06 -3.64
C PRO A 61 7.82 -3.64 -2.16
N LEU A 62 6.71 -3.73 -1.41
CA LEU A 62 6.65 -3.37 0.00
C LEU A 62 7.41 -4.35 0.92
N TRP A 63 7.61 -5.59 0.48
CA TRP A 63 8.33 -6.62 1.24
C TRP A 63 9.86 -6.44 1.25
N LYS A 64 10.40 -5.58 0.39
CA LYS A 64 11.86 -5.33 0.28
C LYS A 64 12.42 -4.47 1.42
N ALA A 65 11.56 -3.83 2.21
CA ALA A 65 11.95 -2.86 3.24
C ALA A 65 11.81 -3.39 4.68
N ILE A 66 11.43 -4.66 4.85
CA ILE A 66 11.21 -5.32 6.15
C ILE A 66 12.47 -6.03 6.64
#